data_AF-A0A293LTL8-F1
#
_entry.id   AF-A0A293LTL8-F1
#
_cell.length_a   1.000
_cell.length_b   1.000
_cell.length_c   1.000
_cell.angle_alpha   90.00
_cell.angle_beta   90.00
_cell.angle_gamma   90.00
#
_symmetry.space_group_name_H-M   'P 1'
#
loop_
_entity.id
_entity.type
_entity.pdbx_description
1 polymer ?
#
loop_
_entity_poly.entity_id
_entity_poly.type
_entity_poly.pdbx_seq_one_letter_code
_entity_poly.pdbx_strand_id
1 'polypeptide(L)'
;MWTEHATPVSKDHSVLFVAFPVVVPSWAAPTTPSGPTSWGSAPKTPPPQQPHHHQSTPRMDRPFSTNPDTDLSRVRDTRQTLQTSGYYYEGLSYQDADRLLRGTPTGTFLVRDSSDNRFLFALSVQTERGPTSVRIHYSHGEFRLDCEDALSPCMPWFTCVVKLVEYYIELSQSAKGRMCVWLDGNGRKDLTIRLARPLYRTVHPLQHLCRLAVNRGVAEQKVGLQRLPLPESLKDYVRSYPHQH
;
A
#
# COMPACT_ATOMS: atom_id res chain seq x y z
N MET A 1 -33.31 -1.40 -35.14
CA MET A 1 -31.96 -0.85 -34.93
C MET A 1 -32.01 -0.01 -33.66
N TRP A 2 -31.61 -0.59 -32.53
CA TRP A 2 -31.47 0.15 -31.27
C TRP A 2 -29.99 0.47 -31.13
N THR A 3 -29.64 1.75 -31.22
CA THR A 3 -28.30 2.26 -30.90
C THR A 3 -28.22 2.43 -29.39
N GLU A 4 -27.56 1.49 -28.72
CA GLU A 4 -27.11 1.67 -27.34
C GLU A 4 -26.11 2.83 -27.31
N HIS A 5 -26.53 3.94 -26.71
CA HIS A 5 -25.62 4.97 -26.26
C HIS A 5 -24.83 4.41 -25.07
N ALA A 6 -23.66 3.86 -25.36
CA ALA A 6 -22.65 3.56 -24.35
C ALA A 6 -22.29 4.87 -23.64
N THR A 7 -22.72 5.00 -22.39
CA THR A 7 -22.22 6.04 -21.49
C THR A 7 -20.72 5.80 -21.29
N PRO A 8 -19.87 6.84 -21.41
CA PRO A 8 -18.45 6.65 -21.24
C PRO A 8 -18.18 6.28 -19.78
N VAL A 9 -17.53 5.12 -19.57
CA VAL A 9 -16.92 4.72 -18.30
C VAL A 9 -16.05 5.88 -17.82
N SER A 10 -16.48 6.49 -16.71
CA SER A 10 -15.75 7.56 -16.04
C SER A 10 -14.33 7.05 -15.74
N LYS A 11 -13.34 7.60 -16.44
CA LYS A 11 -11.92 7.34 -16.16
C LYS A 11 -11.65 7.80 -14.73
N ASP A 12 -11.30 6.85 -13.88
CA ASP A 12 -11.03 7.04 -12.46
C ASP A 12 -9.71 7.83 -12.30
N HIS A 13 -9.78 9.16 -12.39
CA HIS A 13 -8.62 10.06 -12.54
C HIS A 13 -7.84 10.32 -11.23
N SER A 14 -7.88 9.42 -10.24
CA SER A 14 -7.17 9.62 -8.96
C SER A 14 -6.76 8.30 -8.30
N VAL A 15 -6.07 7.45 -9.07
CA VAL A 15 -5.38 6.29 -8.52
C VAL A 15 -3.99 6.72 -8.09
N LEU A 16 -3.72 6.67 -6.79
CA LEU A 16 -2.37 6.75 -6.27
C LEU A 16 -1.70 5.38 -6.33
N PHE A 17 -0.42 5.41 -6.64
CA PHE A 17 0.48 4.28 -6.48
C PHE A 17 1.62 4.67 -5.55
N VAL A 18 2.13 3.72 -4.78
CA VAL A 18 3.42 3.90 -4.13
C VAL A 18 4.53 3.87 -5.20
N ALA A 19 5.39 4.88 -5.19
CA ALA A 19 6.55 5.06 -6.05
C ALA A 19 7.79 5.49 -5.25
N PHE A 20 8.99 5.40 -5.83
CA PHE A 20 10.19 6.10 -5.38
C PHE A 20 10.36 7.37 -6.24
N PRO A 21 10.94 8.47 -5.71
CA PRO A 21 11.21 9.66 -6.49
C PRO A 21 12.10 9.31 -7.66
N VAL A 22 11.85 9.96 -8.81
CA VAL A 22 12.80 9.98 -9.92
C VAL A 22 13.98 10.86 -9.49
N VAL A 23 14.87 10.33 -8.67
CA VAL A 23 16.18 10.96 -8.52
C VAL A 23 16.91 10.64 -9.81
N VAL A 24 16.98 11.60 -10.73
CA VAL A 24 18.08 11.63 -11.69
C VAL A 24 19.29 12.06 -10.86
N PRO A 25 20.26 11.17 -10.59
CA PRO A 25 21.44 11.58 -9.86
C PRO A 25 22.19 12.61 -10.71
N SER A 26 22.52 13.77 -10.14
CA SER A 26 23.25 14.85 -10.81
C SER A 26 24.68 14.47 -11.25
N TRP A 27 25.14 13.24 -10.97
CA TRP A 27 26.40 12.71 -11.45
C TRP A 27 26.30 12.03 -12.84
N ALA A 28 25.09 11.83 -13.38
CA ALA A 28 24.87 11.18 -14.68
C ALA A 28 24.93 12.14 -15.88
N ALA A 29 25.76 13.19 -15.83
CA ALA A 29 26.14 13.94 -17.02
C ALA A 29 27.39 13.29 -17.64
N PRO A 30 27.34 12.71 -18.85
CA PRO A 30 28.53 12.17 -19.48
C PRO A 30 29.43 13.33 -19.93
N THR A 31 30.54 13.55 -19.22
CA THR A 31 31.69 14.29 -19.72
C THR A 31 32.32 13.50 -20.87
N THR A 32 32.22 14.04 -22.07
CA THR A 32 32.96 13.60 -23.27
C THR A 32 34.46 13.64 -23.04
N PRO A 33 35.23 12.60 -23.42
CA PRO A 33 36.63 12.74 -23.74
C PRO A 33 36.84 12.70 -25.26
N SER A 34 37.50 13.73 -25.77
CA SER A 34 38.19 13.79 -27.06
C SER A 34 39.26 12.70 -27.18
N GLY A 35 39.30 12.00 -28.32
CA GLY A 35 40.37 11.04 -28.70
C GLY A 35 41.69 11.73 -29.09
N PRO A 36 42.59 11.13 -29.93
CA PRO A 36 42.59 9.80 -30.57
C PRO A 36 43.96 9.05 -30.46
N THR A 37 44.12 7.87 -31.09
CA THR A 37 45.22 7.49 -32.04
C THR A 37 45.37 5.97 -32.25
N SER A 38 45.30 5.58 -33.54
CA SER A 38 45.81 4.43 -34.38
C SER A 38 46.51 3.19 -33.76
N TRP A 39 46.63 1.99 -34.36
CA TRP A 39 46.46 1.42 -35.71
C TRP A 39 46.53 -0.13 -35.60
N GLY A 40 45.99 -0.90 -36.58
CA GLY A 40 46.34 -2.32 -36.77
C GLY A 40 45.34 -3.18 -37.57
N SER A 41 45.67 -3.44 -38.84
CA SER A 41 44.97 -4.22 -39.89
C SER A 41 44.60 -5.68 -39.53
N ALA A 42 43.37 -6.15 -39.75
CA ALA A 42 42.80 -6.86 -40.93
C ALA A 42 42.75 -8.42 -40.77
N PRO A 43 42.04 -9.19 -41.64
CA PRO A 43 40.74 -9.80 -41.31
C PRO A 43 40.73 -11.34 -41.32
N LYS A 44 39.74 -12.00 -40.70
CA LYS A 44 39.33 -13.38 -41.05
C LYS A 44 37.93 -13.75 -40.52
N THR A 45 37.22 -14.45 -41.39
CA THR A 45 35.84 -14.99 -41.42
C THR A 45 35.29 -15.64 -40.14
N PRO A 46 33.95 -15.68 -39.95
CA PRO A 46 33.30 -16.31 -38.79
C PRO A 46 33.07 -17.83 -39.00
N PRO A 47 33.22 -18.68 -37.96
CA PRO A 47 32.72 -20.05 -37.95
C PRO A 47 31.29 -20.16 -37.38
N PRO A 48 30.59 -21.28 -37.63
CA PRO A 48 29.13 -21.39 -37.55
C PRO A 48 28.61 -21.61 -36.12
N GLN A 49 27.42 -21.05 -35.86
CA GLN A 49 26.65 -21.22 -34.62
C GLN A 49 26.22 -22.68 -34.43
N GLN A 50 26.53 -23.25 -33.27
CA GLN A 50 25.86 -24.43 -32.72
C GLN A 50 24.85 -24.00 -31.64
N PRO A 51 23.72 -24.72 -31.48
CA PRO A 51 22.60 -24.26 -30.66
C PRO A 51 22.89 -24.43 -29.17
N HIS A 52 22.75 -23.34 -28.41
CA HIS A 52 22.82 -23.37 -26.96
C HIS A 52 21.63 -24.13 -26.38
N HIS A 53 21.94 -25.22 -25.67
CA HIS A 53 21.03 -25.89 -24.74
C HIS A 53 20.42 -24.88 -23.76
N HIS A 54 19.09 -24.79 -23.76
CA HIS A 54 18.32 -24.12 -22.72
C HIS A 54 18.50 -24.87 -21.39
N GLN A 55 19.35 -24.37 -20.51
CA GLN A 55 19.27 -24.72 -19.09
C GLN A 55 18.12 -23.91 -18.48
N SER A 56 16.94 -24.54 -18.48
CA SER A 56 15.80 -24.11 -17.68
C SER A 56 16.19 -24.16 -16.21
N THR A 57 16.38 -22.99 -15.61
CA THR A 57 16.40 -22.86 -14.14
C THR A 57 15.10 -23.42 -13.58
N PRO A 58 15.12 -24.26 -12.53
CA PRO A 58 13.88 -24.71 -11.92
C PRO A 58 13.26 -23.51 -11.20
N ARG A 59 12.20 -22.93 -11.80
CA ARG A 59 11.23 -22.15 -11.05
C ARG A 59 10.71 -23.09 -9.97
N MET A 60 10.99 -22.78 -8.71
CA MET A 60 10.19 -23.32 -7.61
C MET A 60 8.80 -22.71 -7.74
N ASP A 61 8.00 -23.28 -8.64
CA ASP A 61 6.55 -23.18 -8.57
C ASP A 61 6.16 -23.98 -7.31
N ARG A 62 6.11 -23.28 -6.17
CA ARG A 62 5.39 -23.81 -5.01
C ARG A 62 3.98 -24.15 -5.52
N PRO A 63 3.43 -25.34 -5.20
CA PRO A 63 2.06 -25.64 -5.57
C PRO A 63 1.15 -24.65 -4.83
N PHE A 64 0.64 -23.67 -5.58
CA PHE A 64 -0.28 -22.63 -5.11
C PHE A 64 -1.65 -23.28 -4.88
N SER A 65 -1.86 -23.76 -3.66
CA SER A 65 -3.20 -24.12 -3.18
C SER A 65 -3.80 -22.89 -2.50
N THR A 66 -4.46 -22.04 -3.28
CA THR A 66 -5.31 -20.97 -2.74
C THR A 66 -6.54 -21.65 -2.15
N ASN A 67 -6.59 -21.81 -0.82
CA ASN A 67 -7.77 -22.37 -0.17
C ASN A 67 -8.85 -21.28 -0.08
N PRO A 68 -9.93 -21.33 -0.89
CA PRO A 68 -10.94 -20.28 -0.94
C PRO A 68 -11.62 -20.04 0.40
N ASP A 69 -11.76 -21.06 1.25
CA ASP A 69 -12.35 -20.93 2.58
C ASP A 69 -11.46 -20.07 3.51
N THR A 70 -10.15 -20.26 3.42
CA THR A 70 -9.18 -19.44 4.16
C THR A 70 -9.22 -17.99 3.71
N ASP A 71 -9.37 -17.75 2.41
CA ASP A 71 -9.42 -16.39 1.86
C ASP A 71 -10.72 -15.68 2.28
N LEU A 72 -11.87 -16.36 2.20
CA LEU A 72 -13.14 -15.83 2.67
C LEU A 72 -13.11 -15.50 4.18
N SER A 73 -12.52 -16.38 4.99
CA SER A 73 -12.31 -16.12 6.42
C SER A 73 -11.44 -14.89 6.64
N ARG A 74 -10.32 -14.77 5.90
CA ARG A 74 -9.41 -13.63 6.01
C ARG A 74 -10.09 -12.31 5.67
N VAL A 75 -10.88 -12.27 4.61
CA VAL A 75 -11.61 -11.07 4.20
C VAL A 75 -12.66 -10.68 5.25
N ARG A 76 -13.39 -11.67 5.80
CA ARG A 76 -14.37 -11.44 6.88
C ARG A 76 -13.70 -10.87 8.14
N ASP A 77 -12.64 -11.50 8.61
CA ASP A 77 -11.90 -11.05 9.80
C ASP A 77 -11.33 -9.64 9.62
N THR A 78 -10.82 -9.35 8.42
CA THR A 78 -10.30 -8.03 8.06
C THR A 78 -11.42 -6.98 8.07
N ARG A 79 -12.60 -7.29 7.51
CA ARG A 79 -13.75 -6.36 7.52
C ARG A 79 -14.21 -6.08 8.96
N GLN A 80 -14.29 -7.09 9.82
CA GLN A 80 -14.66 -6.91 11.22
C GLN A 80 -13.62 -6.07 11.99
N THR A 81 -12.34 -6.30 11.71
CA THR A 81 -11.25 -5.51 12.31
C THR A 81 -11.33 -4.04 11.84
N LEU A 82 -11.57 -3.81 10.55
CA LEU A 82 -11.80 -2.48 9.99
C LEU A 82 -13.02 -1.77 10.57
N GLN A 83 -14.14 -2.48 10.74
CA GLN A 83 -15.33 -1.91 11.41
C GLN A 83 -15.01 -1.50 12.85
N THR A 84 -14.22 -2.31 13.55
CA THR A 84 -13.78 -2.05 14.93
C THR A 84 -12.82 -0.86 15.03
N SER A 85 -12.12 -0.51 13.95
CA SER A 85 -11.17 0.63 13.92
C SER A 85 -11.87 1.99 13.87
N GLY A 86 -13.15 2.02 13.48
CA GLY A 86 -13.97 3.24 13.41
C GLY A 86 -13.59 4.24 12.31
N TYR A 87 -12.57 3.95 11.49
CA TYR A 87 -12.21 4.75 10.30
C TYR A 87 -12.48 4.01 8.99
N TYR A 88 -13.19 2.89 9.06
CA TYR A 88 -13.74 2.20 7.91
C TYR A 88 -15.12 2.74 7.56
N TYR A 89 -15.27 3.18 6.31
CA TYR A 89 -16.51 3.71 5.75
C TYR A 89 -17.04 2.74 4.70
N GLU A 90 -17.86 1.81 5.18
CA GLU A 90 -18.54 0.83 4.35
C GLU A 90 -19.48 1.52 3.34
N GLY A 91 -19.38 1.12 2.07
CA GLY A 91 -20.18 1.64 0.96
C GLY A 91 -19.90 3.09 0.56
N LEU A 92 -18.86 3.74 1.12
CA LEU A 92 -18.54 5.13 0.81
C LEU A 92 -17.93 5.24 -0.59
N SER A 93 -18.51 6.09 -1.43
CA SER A 93 -17.98 6.36 -2.77
C SER A 93 -16.68 7.16 -2.71
N TYR A 94 -15.92 7.14 -3.81
CA TYR A 94 -14.76 8.01 -3.97
C TYR A 94 -15.15 9.50 -3.87
N GLN A 95 -16.25 9.92 -4.50
CA GLN A 95 -16.66 11.34 -4.46
C GLN A 95 -17.01 11.78 -3.04
N ASP A 96 -17.61 10.91 -2.22
CA ASP A 96 -17.94 11.23 -0.84
C ASP A 96 -16.68 11.28 0.03
N ALA A 97 -15.75 10.35 -0.18
CA ALA A 97 -14.45 10.36 0.50
C ALA A 97 -13.65 11.63 0.18
N ASP A 98 -13.65 12.09 -1.08
CA ASP A 98 -13.06 13.37 -1.45
C ASP A 98 -13.67 14.51 -0.65
N ARG A 99 -15.01 14.61 -0.60
CA ARG A 99 -15.69 15.68 0.14
C ARG A 99 -15.41 15.65 1.64
N LEU A 100 -15.35 14.47 2.25
CA LEU A 100 -15.07 14.33 3.69
C LEU A 100 -13.64 14.70 4.06
N LEU A 101 -12.67 14.38 3.19
CA LEU A 101 -11.26 14.65 3.45
C LEU A 101 -10.85 16.07 3.08
N ARG A 102 -11.54 16.70 2.12
CA ARG A 102 -11.20 18.03 1.63
C ARG A 102 -11.18 19.06 2.77
N GLY A 103 -10.05 19.76 2.89
CA GLY A 103 -9.85 20.78 3.92
C GLY A 103 -9.49 20.23 5.30
N THR A 104 -9.46 18.91 5.48
CA THR A 104 -8.85 18.31 6.67
C THR A 104 -7.32 18.51 6.64
N PRO A 105 -6.60 18.39 7.76
CA PRO A 105 -5.16 18.56 7.72
C PRO A 105 -4.48 17.41 6.96
N THR A 106 -3.38 17.70 6.26
CA THR A 106 -2.61 16.71 5.49
C THR A 106 -2.30 15.45 6.30
N GLY A 107 -2.42 14.28 5.66
CA GLY A 107 -2.25 12.97 6.26
C GLY A 107 -3.48 12.44 7.01
N THR A 108 -4.60 13.17 6.99
CA THR A 108 -5.89 12.61 7.43
C THR A 108 -6.35 11.55 6.43
N PHE A 109 -6.78 10.38 6.89
CA PHE A 109 -7.14 9.26 6.02
C PHE A 109 -8.39 8.52 6.49
N LEU A 110 -8.98 7.75 5.59
CA LEU A 110 -10.03 6.76 5.88
C LEU A 110 -9.90 5.54 4.96
N VAL A 111 -10.42 4.40 5.40
CA VAL A 111 -10.53 3.19 4.56
C VAL A 111 -11.99 3.04 4.12
N ARG A 112 -12.22 2.59 2.89
CA ARG A 112 -13.56 2.36 2.33
C ARG A 112 -13.57 1.14 1.43
N ASP A 113 -14.75 0.66 1.05
CA ASP A 113 -14.87 -0.29 -0.06
C ASP A 113 -14.33 0.37 -1.35
N SER A 114 -13.66 -0.42 -2.20
CA SER A 114 -13.23 0.05 -3.52
C SER A 114 -14.44 0.20 -4.44
N SER A 115 -14.42 1.22 -5.29
CA SER A 115 -15.42 1.40 -6.36
C SER A 115 -15.09 0.57 -7.61
N ASP A 116 -13.88 0.00 -7.67
CA ASP A 116 -13.46 -0.94 -8.70
C ASP A 116 -13.60 -2.37 -8.18
N ASN A 117 -14.39 -3.19 -8.88
CA ASN A 117 -14.73 -4.56 -8.51
C ASN A 117 -13.53 -5.53 -8.47
N ARG A 118 -12.35 -5.12 -8.98
CA ARG A 118 -11.12 -5.91 -8.88
C ARG A 118 -10.46 -5.81 -7.51
N PHE A 119 -10.89 -4.88 -6.67
CA PHE A 119 -10.31 -4.59 -5.37
C PHE A 119 -11.39 -4.60 -4.30
N LEU A 120 -11.04 -5.05 -3.09
CA LEU A 120 -11.99 -5.07 -1.97
C LEU A 120 -12.04 -3.71 -1.27
N PHE A 121 -10.87 -3.11 -1.04
CA PHE A 121 -10.71 -1.92 -0.22
C PHE A 121 -9.90 -0.84 -0.93
N ALA A 122 -10.10 0.40 -0.53
CA ALA A 122 -9.27 1.54 -0.90
C ALA A 122 -8.98 2.40 0.33
N LEU A 123 -7.77 2.97 0.37
CA LEU A 123 -7.36 3.96 1.36
C LEU A 123 -7.46 5.34 0.70
N SER A 124 -8.24 6.24 1.30
CA SER A 124 -8.35 7.63 0.86
C SER A 124 -7.61 8.53 1.84
N VAL A 125 -6.82 9.47 1.34
CA VAL A 125 -5.95 10.32 2.15
C VAL A 125 -5.95 11.76 1.63
N GLN A 126 -5.96 12.71 2.56
CA GLN A 126 -5.75 14.13 2.27
C GLN A 126 -4.25 14.40 2.09
N THR A 127 -3.86 14.80 0.89
CA THR A 127 -2.49 15.24 0.56
C THR A 127 -2.40 16.77 0.50
N GLU A 128 -1.21 17.31 0.24
CA GLU A 128 -1.03 18.75 0.02
C GLU A 128 -1.75 19.26 -1.24
N ARG A 129 -2.08 18.36 -2.17
CA ARG A 129 -2.78 18.68 -3.43
C ARG A 129 -4.26 18.31 -3.41
N GLY A 130 -4.77 17.86 -2.27
CA GLY A 130 -6.17 17.44 -2.11
C GLY A 130 -6.32 15.97 -1.72
N PRO A 131 -7.57 15.53 -1.50
CA PRO A 131 -7.90 14.14 -1.30
C PRO A 131 -7.56 13.28 -2.51
N THR A 132 -7.16 12.06 -2.27
CA THR A 132 -6.89 11.07 -3.32
C THR A 132 -6.94 9.65 -2.73
N SER A 133 -6.94 8.62 -3.57
CA SER A 133 -7.12 7.22 -3.14
C SER A 133 -6.07 6.29 -3.72
N VAL A 134 -5.59 5.35 -2.90
CA VAL A 134 -4.81 4.18 -3.33
C VAL A 134 -5.63 2.92 -3.11
N ARG A 135 -5.59 2.00 -4.07
CA ARG A 135 -6.29 0.71 -3.97
C ARG A 135 -5.48 -0.28 -3.14
N ILE A 136 -6.16 -1.24 -2.53
CA ILE A 136 -5.53 -2.28 -1.72
C ILE A 136 -5.68 -3.61 -2.45
N HIS A 137 -4.55 -4.15 -2.92
CA HIS A 137 -4.47 -5.49 -3.50
C HIS A 137 -4.67 -6.54 -2.42
N TYR A 138 -5.30 -7.64 -2.82
CA TYR A 138 -5.45 -8.83 -2.00
C TYR A 138 -4.96 -10.05 -2.77
N SER A 139 -4.07 -10.82 -2.18
CA SER A 139 -3.52 -12.04 -2.79
C SER A 139 -3.08 -13.01 -1.69
N HIS A 140 -3.46 -14.29 -1.83
CA HIS A 140 -3.02 -15.36 -0.92
C HIS A 140 -3.23 -15.04 0.58
N GLY A 141 -4.37 -14.45 0.93
CA GLY A 141 -4.65 -14.11 2.32
C GLY A 141 -3.94 -12.86 2.86
N GLU A 142 -3.27 -12.08 2.02
CA GLU A 142 -2.53 -10.88 2.41
C GLU A 142 -2.91 -9.65 1.57
N PHE A 143 -2.63 -8.46 2.13
CA PHE A 143 -2.99 -7.15 1.60
C PHE A 143 -1.76 -6.29 1.34
N ARG A 144 -1.85 -5.41 0.33
CA ARG A 144 -0.79 -4.47 -0.02
C ARG A 144 -1.36 -3.24 -0.73
N LEU A 145 -0.68 -2.09 -0.61
CA LEU A 145 -1.04 -0.91 -1.42
C LEU A 145 -0.70 -1.14 -2.90
N ASP A 146 -1.50 -0.53 -3.76
CA ASP A 146 -1.18 -0.42 -5.18
C ASP A 146 0.13 0.35 -5.38
N CYS A 147 0.93 -0.09 -6.33
CA CYS A 147 2.28 0.41 -6.58
C CYS A 147 2.65 0.29 -8.05
N GLU A 148 3.68 1.01 -8.48
CA GLU A 148 4.27 0.74 -9.79
C GLU A 148 4.82 -0.69 -9.89
N ASP A 149 4.74 -1.28 -11.08
CA ASP A 149 5.18 -2.67 -11.32
C ASP A 149 6.62 -2.91 -10.89
N ALA A 150 7.51 -1.95 -11.14
CA ALA A 150 8.91 -2.00 -10.74
C ALA A 150 9.10 -2.12 -9.22
N LEU A 151 8.13 -1.68 -8.41
CA LEU A 151 8.18 -1.75 -6.95
C LEU A 151 7.45 -2.94 -6.36
N SER A 152 6.61 -3.61 -7.16
CA SER A 152 5.84 -4.77 -6.73
C SER A 152 6.67 -5.82 -5.97
N PRO A 153 7.92 -6.16 -6.37
CA PRO A 153 8.73 -7.14 -5.63
C PRO A 153 9.18 -6.69 -4.23
N CYS A 154 9.23 -5.37 -3.97
CA CYS A 154 9.74 -4.80 -2.73
C CYS A 154 8.64 -4.36 -1.76
N MET A 155 7.38 -4.40 -2.20
CA MET A 155 6.26 -3.89 -1.41
C MET A 155 5.82 -4.91 -0.36
N PRO A 156 5.68 -4.50 0.91
CA PRO A 156 5.35 -5.41 2.01
C PRO A 156 3.90 -5.90 1.93
N TRP A 157 3.70 -7.18 2.27
CA TRP A 157 2.38 -7.79 2.40
C TRP A 157 1.97 -7.86 3.87
N PHE A 158 0.66 -7.73 4.12
CA PHE A 158 0.11 -7.69 5.46
C PHE A 158 -1.08 -8.63 5.61
N THR A 159 -1.17 -9.30 6.74
CA THR A 159 -2.30 -10.18 7.07
C THR A 159 -3.61 -9.43 7.38
N CYS A 160 -3.57 -8.10 7.53
CA CYS A 160 -4.74 -7.27 7.81
C CYS A 160 -4.50 -5.83 7.32
N VAL A 161 -5.55 -5.16 6.83
CA VAL A 161 -5.50 -3.77 6.35
C VAL A 161 -5.15 -2.79 7.46
N VAL A 162 -5.58 -3.02 8.70
CA VAL A 162 -5.21 -2.14 9.83
C VAL A 162 -3.69 -2.17 10.06
N LYS A 163 -3.06 -3.35 10.00
CA LYS A 163 -1.59 -3.48 10.10
C LYS A 163 -0.87 -2.76 8.96
N LEU A 164 -1.42 -2.87 7.75
CA LEU A 164 -0.91 -2.14 6.59
C LEU A 164 -0.94 -0.63 6.87
N VAL A 165 -2.06 -0.10 7.35
CA VAL A 165 -2.21 1.32 7.67
C VAL A 165 -1.21 1.76 8.76
N GLU A 166 -1.11 1.00 9.85
CA GLU A 166 -0.15 1.25 10.93
C GLU A 166 1.29 1.32 10.42
N TYR A 167 1.68 0.36 9.57
CA TYR A 167 2.99 0.37 8.93
C TYR A 167 3.24 1.65 8.12
N TYR A 168 2.26 2.10 7.32
CA TYR A 168 2.43 3.32 6.51
C TYR A 168 2.39 4.61 7.35
N ILE A 169 1.72 4.61 8.51
CA ILE A 169 1.81 5.70 9.50
C ILE A 169 3.26 5.79 10.02
N GLU A 170 3.83 4.68 10.49
CA GLU A 170 5.21 4.62 10.98
C GLU A 170 6.23 4.94 9.88
N LEU A 171 6.05 4.35 8.69
CA LEU A 171 6.93 4.56 7.54
C LEU A 171 6.99 6.04 7.19
N SER A 172 5.85 6.74 7.16
CA SER A 172 5.77 8.16 6.80
C SER A 172 6.53 9.09 7.74
N GLN A 173 6.81 8.65 8.96
CA GLN A 173 7.59 9.38 9.96
C GLN A 173 9.09 9.05 9.88
N SER A 174 9.46 7.97 9.18
CA SER A 174 10.83 7.49 9.05
C SER A 174 11.61 8.18 7.94
N ALA A 175 12.94 8.09 8.00
CA ALA A 175 13.80 8.55 6.91
C ALA A 175 13.49 7.86 5.57
N LYS A 176 13.06 6.58 5.61
CA LYS A 176 12.66 5.81 4.42
C LYS A 176 11.36 6.33 3.80
N GLY A 177 10.40 6.76 4.62
CA GLY A 177 9.13 7.32 4.14
C GLY A 177 9.31 8.59 3.33
N ARG A 178 10.35 9.38 3.61
CA ARG A 178 10.72 10.55 2.78
C ARG A 178 11.12 10.18 1.35
N MET A 179 11.49 8.91 1.12
CA MET A 179 11.78 8.37 -0.21
C MET A 179 10.55 7.69 -0.83
N CYS A 180 9.47 7.46 -0.10
CA CYS A 180 8.26 6.90 -0.67
C CYS A 180 7.33 8.04 -1.08
N VAL A 181 6.89 8.04 -2.33
CA VAL A 181 6.04 9.07 -2.90
C VAL A 181 4.78 8.46 -3.48
N TRP A 182 3.72 9.25 -3.51
CA TRP A 182 2.51 8.99 -4.26
C TRP A 182 2.75 9.34 -5.72
N LEU A 183 2.45 8.39 -6.61
CA LEU A 183 2.27 8.66 -8.04
C LEU A 183 0.85 9.14 -8.25
N ASP A 184 0.65 10.37 -8.72
CA ASP A 184 -0.69 10.86 -9.07
C ASP A 184 -1.15 10.41 -10.47
N GLY A 185 -2.43 10.63 -10.79
CA GLY A 185 -2.99 10.32 -12.12
C GLY A 185 -2.38 11.10 -13.30
N ASN A 186 -1.52 12.09 -13.02
CA ASN A 186 -0.77 12.87 -14.01
C ASN A 186 0.69 12.40 -14.12
N GLY A 187 1.06 11.31 -13.44
CA GLY A 187 2.42 10.74 -13.46
C GLY A 187 3.42 11.46 -12.56
N ARG A 188 2.99 12.38 -11.69
CA ARG A 188 3.89 13.13 -10.79
C ARG A 188 4.19 12.32 -9.55
N LYS A 189 5.45 12.39 -9.11
CA LYS A 189 6.03 11.63 -7.98
C LYS A 189 6.62 12.56 -6.91
N ASP A 190 6.06 13.75 -6.78
CA ASP A 190 6.54 14.83 -5.91
C ASP A 190 5.91 14.82 -4.52
N LEU A 191 4.83 14.06 -4.33
CA LEU A 191 4.11 13.98 -3.05
C LEU A 191 4.63 12.84 -2.19
N THR A 192 5.28 13.15 -1.07
CA THR A 192 5.70 12.11 -0.11
C THR A 192 4.50 11.40 0.53
N ILE A 193 4.67 10.11 0.83
CA ILE A 193 3.65 9.35 1.55
C ILE A 193 3.53 9.89 2.97
N ARG A 194 2.33 10.36 3.33
CA ARG A 194 2.01 10.87 4.64
C ARG A 194 0.67 10.34 5.13
N LEU A 195 0.71 9.47 6.14
CA LEU A 195 -0.46 9.02 6.91
C LEU A 195 -0.24 9.43 8.36
N ALA A 196 -1.18 10.19 8.93
CA ALA A 196 -1.00 10.76 10.26
C ALA A 196 -2.16 10.43 11.19
N ARG A 197 -3.40 10.66 10.76
CA ARG A 197 -4.57 10.47 11.62
C ARG A 197 -5.75 9.87 10.87
N PRO A 198 -6.47 8.91 11.46
CA PRO A 198 -7.73 8.45 10.90
C PRO A 198 -8.82 9.52 11.03
N LEU A 199 -9.70 9.60 10.03
CA LEU A 199 -10.96 10.32 10.12
C LEU A 199 -12.02 9.36 10.67
N TYR A 200 -12.24 9.37 11.98
CA TYR A 200 -13.21 8.48 12.60
C TYR A 200 -14.65 8.83 12.18
N ARG A 201 -15.44 7.81 11.81
CA ARG A 201 -16.86 7.94 11.41
C ARG A 201 -17.76 8.19 12.62
N THR A 202 -17.42 7.57 13.74
CA THR A 202 -18.19 7.60 14.99
C THR A 202 -17.25 7.71 16.18
N VAL A 203 -17.75 8.29 17.27
CA VAL A 203 -17.01 8.31 18.54
C VAL A 203 -16.98 6.90 19.12
N HIS A 204 -15.78 6.43 19.49
CA HIS A 204 -15.60 5.12 20.09
C HIS A 204 -16.12 5.08 21.54
N PRO A 205 -16.64 3.94 22.01
CA PRO A 205 -16.89 3.71 23.43
C PRO A 205 -15.59 3.90 24.24
N LEU A 206 -15.71 4.39 25.48
CA LEU A 206 -14.57 4.61 26.38
C LEU A 206 -13.72 3.34 26.54
N GLN A 207 -14.34 2.17 26.63
CA GLN A 207 -13.64 0.89 26.73
C GLN A 207 -12.68 0.65 25.55
N HIS A 208 -13.10 0.99 24.33
CA HIS A 208 -12.26 0.85 23.15
C HIS A 208 -11.14 1.90 23.14
N LEU A 209 -11.43 3.15 23.53
CA LEU A 209 -10.41 4.19 23.68
C LEU A 209 -9.33 3.78 24.69
N CYS A 210 -9.73 3.17 25.82
CA CYS A 210 -8.79 2.60 26.79
C CYS A 210 -7.97 1.46 26.18
N ARG A 211 -8.58 0.58 25.38
CA ARG A 211 -7.85 -0.47 24.65
C ARG A 211 -6.79 0.10 23.72
N LEU A 212 -7.11 1.13 22.93
CA LEU A 212 -6.15 1.80 22.05
C LEU A 212 -4.99 2.42 22.87
N ALA A 213 -5.31 3.08 23.99
CA ALA A 213 -4.30 3.66 24.88
C ALA A 213 -3.36 2.59 25.47
N VAL A 214 -3.89 1.45 25.90
CA VAL A 214 -3.10 0.31 26.38
C VAL A 214 -2.21 -0.24 25.27
N ASN A 215 -2.74 -0.43 24.05
CA ASN A 215 -1.97 -0.95 22.92
C ASN A 215 -0.79 -0.03 22.55
N ARG A 216 -1.01 1.30 22.53
CA ARG A 216 0.07 2.28 22.31
C ARG A 216 1.14 2.19 23.39
N GLY A 217 0.74 2.18 24.66
CA GLY A 217 1.68 2.07 25.78
C GLY A 217 2.49 0.76 25.75
N VAL A 218 1.85 -0.36 25.42
CA VAL A 218 2.50 -1.67 25.25
C VAL A 218 3.52 -1.65 24.10
N ALA A 219 3.18 -1.03 22.97
CA ALA A 219 4.07 -0.90 21.81
C ALA A 219 5.27 0.01 22.12
N GLU A 220 5.03 1.17 22.72
CA GLU A 220 6.05 2.17 23.06
C GLU A 220 7.03 1.64 24.12
N GLN A 221 6.51 1.07 25.21
CA GLN A 221 7.32 0.59 26.33
C GLN A 221 7.93 -0.79 26.07
N LYS A 222 7.52 -1.47 24.99
CA LYS A 222 7.87 -2.87 24.69
C LYS A 222 7.57 -3.82 25.87
N VAL A 223 6.55 -3.49 26.67
CA VAL A 223 6.11 -4.30 27.81
C VAL A 223 4.98 -5.20 27.33
N GLY A 224 5.18 -6.52 27.38
CA GLY A 224 4.13 -7.46 26.97
C GLY A 224 2.86 -7.31 27.83
N LEU A 225 1.70 -7.36 27.17
CA LEU A 225 0.36 -7.27 27.80
C LEU A 225 0.18 -8.19 29.02
N GLN A 226 0.87 -9.33 29.05
CA GLN A 226 0.85 -10.29 30.15
C GLN A 226 1.32 -9.71 31.49
N ARG A 227 2.22 -8.71 31.45
CA ARG A 227 2.81 -8.07 32.63
C ARG A 227 1.91 -7.00 33.24
N LEU A 228 0.82 -6.61 32.56
CA LEU A 228 -0.10 -5.63 33.10
C LEU A 228 -0.96 -6.26 34.21
N PRO A 229 -1.24 -5.54 35.32
CA PRO A 229 -2.07 -6.00 36.42
C PRO A 229 -3.57 -5.91 36.05
N LEU A 230 -3.94 -6.58 34.96
CA LEU A 230 -5.31 -6.63 34.45
C LEU A 230 -5.89 -8.05 34.59
N PRO A 231 -7.19 -8.20 34.90
CA PRO A 231 -7.90 -9.46 34.78
C PRO A 231 -7.78 -10.06 33.37
N GLU A 232 -7.83 -11.40 33.26
CA GLU A 232 -7.64 -12.08 31.97
C GLU A 232 -8.68 -11.70 30.93
N SER A 233 -9.93 -11.48 31.34
CA SER A 233 -11.01 -11.00 30.45
C SER A 233 -10.70 -9.65 29.79
N LEU A 234 -10.03 -8.74 30.51
CA LEU A 234 -9.59 -7.46 29.93
C LEU A 234 -8.37 -7.66 29.03
N LYS A 235 -7.46 -8.58 29.36
CA LYS A 235 -6.36 -8.94 28.46
C LYS A 235 -6.87 -9.55 27.16
N ASP A 236 -7.86 -10.44 27.21
CA ASP A 236 -8.52 -11.01 26.04
C ASP A 236 -9.20 -9.93 25.19
N TYR A 237 -9.90 -8.99 25.84
CA TYR A 237 -10.49 -7.84 25.15
C TYR A 237 -9.43 -7.00 24.42
N VAL A 238 -8.26 -6.78 25.03
CA VAL A 238 -7.15 -6.08 24.38
C VAL A 238 -6.57 -6.89 23.22
N ARG A 239 -6.34 -8.20 23.42
CA ARG A 239 -5.83 -9.11 22.36
C ARG A 239 -6.76 -9.25 21.16
N SER A 240 -8.07 -9.07 21.34
CA SER A 240 -9.04 -9.13 20.26
C SER A 240 -8.86 -8.02 19.21
N TYR A 241 -8.13 -6.94 19.54
CA TYR A 241 -7.80 -5.86 18.61
C TYR A 241 -6.41 -5.30 18.97
N PRO A 242 -5.31 -5.93 18.51
CA PRO A 242 -3.95 -5.56 18.89
C PRO A 242 -3.40 -4.42 18.00
N HIS A 243 -4.16 -3.33 17.90
CA HIS A 243 -3.87 -2.17 17.04
C HIS A 243 -3.94 -0.85 17.82
N GLN A 244 -3.20 0.14 17.35
CA GLN A 244 -3.00 1.46 17.98
C GLN A 244 -3.99 2.52 17.48
N HIS A 245 -4.69 2.27 16.37
CA HIS A 245 -5.58 3.22 15.70
C HIS A 245 -6.99 2.71 15.52
#